data_AF-A0A2A2F7H1-F1
#
_entry.id   AF-A0A2A2F7H1-F1
#
_cell.length_a   1.000
_cell.length_b   1.000
_cell.length_c   1.000
_cell.angle_alpha   90.00
_cell.angle_beta   90.00
_cell.angle_gamma   90.00
#
_symmetry.space_group_name_H-M   'P 1'
#
loop_
_entity.id
_entity.type
_entity.pdbx_description
1 polymer ?
#
loop_
_entity_poly.entity_id
_entity_poly.type
_entity_poly.pdbx_seq_one_letter_code
_entity_poly.pdbx_strand_id
1 'polypeptide(L)'
;MPLNFWLAVLLLIILALVFVIYPMLFARRSRPVVQYREQNLATYRARLAELERERDEGALDESGFESLKDELEMRLLRDVESEDTAGEASSGGRAGIVVTTLALVLALPVGAFLLYDSLGASDEVAQFRERQQMMQDGMDASDVDAMVQRLQTRLEADPDNPQGWAMLGRSYMQLERFREAAEAYGELARAIERAGDGNPASALGLRAQALFMANRGEVTAEVDNAISRAREGNPDEVNSLGLLGVEAFRNGDYREALDYWERILEIAPDHPQAESIRRGVAAAYSELGEPVPDDLLEEGGGQSGESGS
;
A
#
# COMPACT_ATOMS: atom_id res chain seq x y z
N MET A 1 12.96 9.41 -2.99
CA MET A 1 11.82 10.35 -3.03
C MET A 1 11.71 10.96 -4.42
N PRO A 2 10.52 11.09 -5.02
CA PRO A 2 10.38 11.55 -6.39
C PRO A 2 10.73 13.04 -6.55
N LEU A 3 11.39 13.39 -7.65
CA LEU A 3 11.78 14.76 -8.03
C LEU A 3 10.60 15.76 -7.94
N ASN A 4 9.39 15.28 -8.22
CA ASN A 4 8.14 16.04 -8.19
C ASN A 4 7.83 16.63 -6.80
N PHE A 5 8.23 15.96 -5.72
CA PHE A 5 8.02 16.48 -4.36
C PHE A 5 8.86 17.73 -4.11
N TRP A 6 10.14 17.69 -4.47
CA TRP A 6 11.04 18.83 -4.31
C TRP A 6 10.65 20.01 -5.21
N LEU A 7 10.13 19.73 -6.41
CA LEU A 7 9.58 20.77 -7.29
C LEU A 7 8.35 21.46 -6.69
N ALA A 8 7.45 20.71 -6.03
CA ALA A 8 6.29 21.28 -5.35
C ALA A 8 6.70 22.16 -4.15
N VAL A 9 7.70 21.73 -3.37
CA VAL A 9 8.25 22.50 -2.26
C VAL A 9 8.90 23.80 -2.75
N LEU A 10 9.72 23.73 -3.82
CA LEU A 10 10.34 24.90 -4.43
C LEU A 10 9.29 25.91 -4.92
N LEU A 11 8.23 25.43 -5.57
CA LEU A 11 7.13 26.27 -6.05
C LEU A 11 6.45 27.02 -4.91
N LEU A 12 6.16 26.35 -3.79
CA LEU A 12 5.53 26.97 -2.62
C LEU A 12 6.42 28.02 -1.97
N ILE A 13 7.74 27.78 -1.91
CA ILE A 13 8.72 28.76 -1.41
C ILE A 13 8.74 30.01 -2.31
N ILE A 14 8.76 29.82 -3.63
CA ILE A 14 8.72 30.93 -4.60
C ILE A 14 7.42 31.73 -4.43
N LEU A 15 6.27 31.06 -4.30
CA LEU A 15 4.97 31.71 -4.10
C LEU A 15 4.93 32.54 -2.81
N ALA A 16 5.48 32.00 -1.72
CA ALA A 16 5.57 32.71 -0.44
C ALA A 16 6.48 33.95 -0.55
N LEU A 17 7.63 33.83 -1.22
CA LEU A 17 8.54 34.95 -1.50
C LEU A 17 7.87 36.05 -2.31
N VAL A 18 7.09 35.70 -3.34
CA VAL A 18 6.35 36.68 -4.14
C VAL A 18 5.37 37.47 -3.27
N PHE A 19 4.62 36.81 -2.39
CA PHE A 19 3.63 37.48 -1.54
C PHE A 19 4.26 38.43 -0.50
N VAL A 20 5.49 38.15 -0.07
CA VAL A 20 6.23 38.98 0.89
C VAL A 20 6.96 40.13 0.18
N ILE A 21 7.67 39.83 -0.91
CA ILE A 21 8.52 40.80 -1.62
C ILE A 21 7.68 41.78 -2.45
N TYR A 22 6.56 41.34 -3.04
CA TYR A 22 5.71 42.18 -3.87
C TYR A 22 5.16 43.43 -3.15
N PRO A 23 4.48 43.32 -1.99
CA PRO A 23 4.02 44.51 -1.28
C PRO A 23 5.20 45.33 -0.75
N MET A 24 6.35 44.74 -0.46
CA MET A 24 7.53 45.47 -0.01
C MET A 24 8.13 46.37 -1.11
N LEU A 25 8.22 45.86 -2.34
CA LEU A 25 8.76 46.62 -3.47
C LEU A 25 7.75 47.61 -4.05
N PHE A 26 6.45 47.29 -4.01
CA PHE A 26 5.42 48.05 -4.72
C PHE A 26 4.47 48.85 -3.81
N ALA A 27 4.40 48.62 -2.48
CA ALA A 27 3.60 49.44 -1.58
C ALA A 27 4.33 50.73 -1.15
N ARG A 28 4.79 51.54 -2.11
CA ARG A 28 5.05 52.97 -1.89
C ARG A 28 3.75 53.74 -2.13
N ARG A 29 2.94 53.87 -1.09
CA ARG A 29 1.96 54.96 -0.98
C ARG A 29 2.26 55.77 0.26
N SER A 30 3.38 56.50 0.19
CA SER A 30 3.52 57.73 0.97
C SER A 30 2.59 58.74 0.31
N ARG A 31 1.55 59.23 1.01
CA ARG A 31 0.88 60.46 0.54
C ARG A 31 1.95 61.56 0.55
N PRO A 32 2.21 62.24 -0.59
CA PRO A 32 3.35 63.14 -0.69
C PRO A 32 3.16 64.32 0.27
N VAL A 33 4.16 64.54 1.12
CA VAL A 33 4.31 65.66 2.08
C VAL A 33 3.99 67.03 1.46
N VAL A 34 4.20 67.15 0.14
CA VAL A 34 3.92 68.36 -0.65
C VAL A 34 2.45 68.79 -0.60
N GLN A 35 1.50 67.84 -0.57
CA GLN A 35 0.07 68.16 -0.64
C GLN A 35 -0.50 68.75 0.67
N TYR A 36 0.19 68.51 1.80
CA TYR A 36 -0.18 69.04 3.12
C TYR A 36 0.42 70.44 3.37
N ARG A 37 1.67 70.69 2.95
CA ARG A 37 2.32 72.02 3.03
C ARG A 37 1.57 73.08 2.23
N GLU A 38 1.05 72.74 1.05
CA GLU A 38 0.25 73.67 0.25
C GLU A 38 -1.11 74.00 0.90
N GLN A 39 -1.76 73.04 1.56
CA GLN A 39 -3.01 73.27 2.29
C GLN A 39 -2.81 74.17 3.51
N ASN A 40 -1.80 73.89 4.33
CA ASN A 40 -1.55 74.68 5.56
C ASN A 40 -1.16 76.13 5.23
N LEU A 41 -0.37 76.34 4.17
CA LEU A 41 0.00 77.69 3.71
C LEU A 41 -1.19 78.46 3.13
N ALA A 42 -2.11 77.79 2.44
CA ALA A 42 -3.33 78.42 1.94
C ALA A 42 -4.24 78.90 3.09
N THR A 43 -4.37 78.08 4.14
CA THR A 43 -5.14 78.45 5.34
C THR A 43 -4.50 79.63 6.09
N TYR A 44 -3.17 79.66 6.21
CA TYR A 44 -2.44 80.79 6.79
C TYR A 44 -2.73 82.10 6.04
N ARG A 45 -2.57 82.09 4.71
CA ARG A 45 -2.77 83.29 3.87
C ARG A 45 -4.19 83.83 3.97
N ALA A 46 -5.19 82.94 4.03
CA ALA A 46 -6.59 83.36 4.16
C ALA A 46 -6.86 84.08 5.50
N ARG A 47 -6.27 83.59 6.60
CA ARG A 47 -6.43 84.21 7.93
C ARG A 47 -5.67 85.53 8.07
N LEU A 48 -4.49 85.64 7.47
CA LEU A 48 -3.74 86.90 7.47
C LEU A 48 -4.51 88.01 6.75
N ALA A 49 -5.08 87.70 5.58
CA ALA A 49 -5.87 88.65 4.80
C ALA A 49 -7.14 89.11 5.55
N GLU A 50 -7.72 88.24 6.38
CA GLU A 50 -8.87 88.59 7.24
C GLU A 50 -8.46 89.60 8.32
N LEU A 51 -7.33 89.37 9.01
CA LEU A 51 -6.80 90.29 10.02
C LEU A 51 -6.40 91.65 9.44
N GLU A 52 -5.81 91.68 8.24
CA GLU A 52 -5.48 92.93 7.54
C GLU A 52 -6.73 93.76 7.25
N ARG A 53 -7.83 93.09 6.86
CA ARG A 53 -9.09 93.76 6.58
C ARG A 53 -9.74 94.34 7.83
N GLU A 54 -9.72 93.61 8.94
CA GLU A 54 -10.25 94.08 10.23
C GLU A 54 -9.48 95.29 10.77
N ARG A 55 -8.17 95.35 10.52
CA ARG A 55 -7.35 96.54 10.82
C ARG A 55 -7.75 97.72 9.94
N ASP A 56 -7.89 97.51 8.64
CA ASP A 56 -8.21 98.59 7.69
C ASP A 56 -9.63 99.15 7.90
N GLU A 57 -10.57 98.32 8.37
CA GLU A 57 -11.93 98.73 8.77
C GLU A 57 -11.97 99.42 10.16
N GLY A 58 -10.83 99.49 10.86
CA GLY A 58 -10.68 100.14 12.17
C GLY A 58 -11.24 99.33 13.35
N ALA A 59 -11.57 98.06 13.15
CA ALA A 59 -12.04 97.15 14.19
C ALA A 59 -10.87 96.57 15.01
N LEU A 60 -9.68 96.53 14.43
CA LEU A 60 -8.43 96.09 15.07
C LEU A 60 -7.40 97.22 15.02
N ASP A 61 -6.75 97.50 16.14
CA ASP A 61 -5.66 98.49 16.20
C ASP A 61 -4.32 97.88 15.74
N GLU A 62 -3.35 98.72 15.38
CA GLU A 62 -2.06 98.25 14.84
C GLU A 62 -1.33 97.31 15.81
N SER A 63 -1.46 97.58 17.12
CA SER A 63 -0.80 96.78 18.14
C SER A 63 -1.42 95.38 18.28
N GLY A 64 -2.74 95.28 18.18
CA GLY A 64 -3.47 94.01 18.16
C GLY A 64 -3.20 93.18 16.90
N PHE A 65 -3.08 93.83 15.74
CA PHE A 65 -2.76 93.15 14.47
C PHE A 65 -1.39 92.46 14.52
N GLU A 66 -0.33 93.17 14.91
CA GLU A 66 1.02 92.59 14.97
C GLU A 66 1.09 91.41 15.96
N SER A 67 0.44 91.53 17.12
CA SER A 67 0.43 90.44 18.10
C SER A 67 -0.27 89.17 17.59
N LEU A 68 -1.38 89.31 16.86
CA LEU A 68 -2.13 88.16 16.31
C LEU A 68 -1.41 87.54 15.11
N LYS A 69 -0.76 88.36 14.30
CA LYS A 69 0.07 87.90 13.18
C LYS A 69 1.27 87.08 13.68
N ASP A 70 1.97 87.57 14.71
CA ASP A 70 3.12 86.86 15.30
C ASP A 70 2.71 85.48 15.86
N GLU A 71 1.54 85.38 16.50
CA GLU A 71 1.02 84.10 16.98
C GLU A 71 0.71 83.14 15.83
N LEU A 72 0.12 83.66 14.74
CA LEU A 72 -0.20 82.89 13.55
C LEU A 72 1.06 82.36 12.85
N GLU A 73 2.11 83.18 12.76
CA GLU A 73 3.42 82.80 12.21
C GLU A 73 4.12 81.75 13.07
N MET A 74 4.09 81.91 14.40
CA MET A 74 4.71 80.95 15.32
C MET A 74 4.01 79.58 15.29
N ARG A 75 2.68 79.57 15.09
CA ARG A 75 1.92 78.34 14.89
C ARG A 75 2.28 77.63 13.59
N LEU A 76 2.40 78.39 12.50
CA LEU A 76 2.84 77.84 11.21
C LEU A 76 4.25 77.23 11.32
N LEU A 77 5.16 77.91 12.02
CA LEU A 77 6.53 77.41 12.23
C LEU A 77 6.54 76.08 13.01
N ARG A 78 5.73 75.99 14.07
CA ARG A 78 5.62 74.78 14.91
C ARG A 78 4.99 73.61 14.16
N ASP A 79 3.98 73.86 13.33
CA ASP A 79 3.34 72.85 12.50
C ASP A 79 4.32 72.31 11.44
N VAL A 80 5.26 73.14 10.95
CA VAL A 80 6.34 72.70 10.04
C VAL A 80 7.42 71.88 10.76
N GLU A 81 7.80 72.24 11.97
CA GLU A 81 8.87 71.55 12.74
C GLU A 81 8.41 70.21 13.34
N SER A 82 7.14 70.11 13.75
CA SER A 82 6.55 68.85 14.25
C SER A 82 6.35 67.79 13.15
N GLU A 83 6.29 68.19 11.88
CA GLU A 83 6.22 67.27 10.73
C GLU A 83 7.58 66.63 10.39
N ASP A 84 8.69 67.35 10.55
CA ASP A 84 10.04 66.81 10.31
C ASP A 84 10.40 65.72 11.35
N THR A 85 9.89 65.83 12.57
CA THR A 85 10.11 64.83 13.65
C THR A 85 9.21 63.60 13.56
N ALA A 86 8.00 63.72 13.00
CA ALA A 86 7.07 62.59 12.82
C ALA A 86 7.53 61.60 11.72
N GLY A 87 8.36 62.05 10.78
CA GLY A 87 8.94 61.23 9.71
C GLY A 87 10.01 60.23 10.17
N GLU A 88 10.69 60.50 11.29
CA GLU A 88 11.81 59.68 11.77
C GLU A 88 11.39 58.50 12.67
N ALA A 89 10.24 58.58 13.35
CA ALA A 89 9.90 57.66 14.44
C ALA A 89 9.28 56.29 14.02
N SER A 90 9.06 55.99 12.73
CA SER A 90 8.33 54.77 12.33
C SER A 90 9.08 53.77 11.43
N SER A 91 10.38 53.97 11.18
CA SER A 91 11.16 53.07 10.31
C SER A 91 11.65 51.78 10.99
N GLY A 92 11.78 51.76 12.33
CA GLY A 92 12.35 50.63 13.07
C GLY A 92 11.43 49.41 13.26
N GLY A 93 10.12 49.63 13.44
CA GLY A 93 9.18 48.54 13.77
C GLY A 93 8.82 47.63 12.58
N ARG A 94 8.76 48.19 11.37
CA ARG A 94 8.37 47.43 10.16
C ARG A 94 9.50 46.57 9.60
N ALA A 95 10.75 47.04 9.67
CA ALA A 95 11.92 46.27 9.25
C ALA A 95 12.13 45.04 10.17
N GLY A 96 11.94 45.21 11.48
CA GLY A 96 12.00 44.11 12.45
C GLY A 96 10.96 43.03 12.15
N ILE A 97 9.71 43.41 11.89
CA ILE A 97 8.64 42.46 11.53
C ILE A 97 8.97 41.71 10.23
N VAL A 98 9.46 42.41 9.20
CA VAL A 98 9.82 41.77 7.91
C VAL A 98 11.00 40.80 8.04
N VAL A 99 12.03 41.15 8.81
CA VAL A 99 13.16 40.24 9.04
C VAL A 99 12.73 39.02 9.85
N THR A 100 11.87 39.21 10.87
CA THR A 100 11.34 38.08 11.65
C THR A 100 10.41 37.19 10.85
N THR A 101 9.56 37.72 9.96
CA THR A 101 8.68 36.90 9.11
C THR A 101 9.47 36.13 8.07
N LEU A 102 10.46 36.76 7.43
CA LEU A 102 11.34 36.09 6.47
C LEU A 102 12.15 34.98 7.17
N ALA A 103 12.69 35.26 8.36
CA ALA A 103 13.40 34.27 9.16
C ALA A 103 12.51 33.09 9.56
N LEU A 104 11.25 33.34 9.96
CA LEU A 104 10.31 32.27 10.33
C LEU A 104 9.91 31.41 9.13
N VAL A 105 9.66 32.02 7.97
CA VAL A 105 9.31 31.33 6.73
C VAL A 105 10.45 30.43 6.24
N LEU A 106 11.71 30.80 6.50
CA LEU A 106 12.86 29.99 6.13
C LEU A 106 13.23 28.96 7.20
N ALA A 107 13.08 29.30 8.48
CA ALA A 107 13.41 28.42 9.59
C ALA A 107 12.40 27.29 9.77
N LEU A 108 11.11 27.51 9.49
CA LEU A 108 10.08 26.48 9.64
C LEU A 108 10.28 25.27 8.70
N PRO A 109 10.53 25.43 7.39
CA PRO A 109 10.80 24.30 6.49
C PRO A 109 12.09 23.56 6.86
N VAL A 110 13.14 24.30 7.21
CA VAL A 110 14.44 23.72 7.59
C VAL A 110 14.31 22.96 8.91
N GLY A 111 13.64 23.56 9.90
CA GLY A 111 13.34 22.91 11.18
C GLY A 111 12.47 21.68 11.02
N ALA A 112 11.43 21.74 10.19
CA ALA A 112 10.57 20.60 9.88
C ALA A 112 11.34 19.47 9.18
N PHE A 113 12.24 19.81 8.26
CA PHE A 113 13.11 18.84 7.60
C PHE A 113 14.06 18.16 8.59
N LEU A 114 14.74 18.92 9.46
CA LEU A 114 15.65 18.37 10.47
C LEU A 114 14.92 17.56 11.55
N LEU A 115 13.71 17.97 11.94
CA LEU A 115 12.88 17.18 12.86
C LEU A 115 12.44 15.86 12.21
N TYR A 116 12.06 15.87 10.94
CA TYR A 116 11.69 14.68 10.21
C TYR A 116 12.88 13.73 10.00
N ASP A 117 14.08 14.27 9.79
CA ASP A 117 15.31 13.47 9.67
C ASP A 117 15.69 12.81 11.02
N SER A 118 15.51 13.51 12.15
CA SER A 118 15.90 13.02 13.47
C SER A 118 14.85 12.17 14.20
N LEU A 119 13.54 12.42 13.98
CA LEU A 119 12.43 11.67 14.60
C LEU A 119 11.68 10.76 13.62
N GLY A 120 11.87 10.93 12.32
CA GLY A 120 11.18 10.13 11.31
C GLY A 120 11.81 8.75 11.20
N ALA A 121 10.97 7.73 11.21
CA ALA A 121 11.38 6.35 10.98
C ALA A 121 11.62 6.09 9.48
N SER A 122 12.54 6.84 8.87
CA SER A 122 12.91 6.74 7.45
C SER A 122 13.38 5.33 7.10
N ASP A 123 14.14 4.71 8.00
CA ASP A 123 14.56 3.31 7.91
C ASP A 123 13.39 2.33 8.02
N GLU A 124 12.41 2.57 8.89
CA GLU A 124 11.23 1.70 9.01
C GLU A 124 10.31 1.84 7.78
N VAL A 125 10.16 3.04 7.24
CA VAL A 125 9.39 3.29 6.01
C VAL A 125 10.11 2.69 4.79
N ALA A 126 11.44 2.70 4.77
CA ALA A 126 12.24 2.02 3.75
C ALA A 126 12.10 0.49 3.86
N GLN A 127 12.25 -0.07 5.06
CA GLN A 127 12.07 -1.51 5.32
C GLN A 127 10.63 -1.97 5.12
N PHE A 128 9.64 -1.11 5.39
CA PHE A 128 8.24 -1.36 5.09
C PHE A 128 8.00 -1.37 3.59
N ARG A 129 8.60 -0.44 2.83
CA ARG A 129 8.55 -0.44 1.35
C ARG A 129 9.28 -1.63 0.73
N GLU A 130 10.44 -2.02 1.26
CA GLU A 130 11.17 -3.21 0.81
C GLU A 130 10.38 -4.50 1.10
N ARG A 131 9.76 -4.63 2.28
CA ARG A 131 8.81 -5.73 2.56
C ARG A 131 7.60 -5.69 1.65
N GLN A 132 7.05 -4.52 1.36
CA GLN A 132 5.91 -4.37 0.47
C GLN A 132 6.27 -4.68 -1.00
N GLN A 133 7.50 -4.39 -1.43
CA GLN A 133 8.05 -4.80 -2.73
C GLN A 133 8.31 -6.31 -2.78
N MET A 134 8.89 -6.93 -1.74
CA MET A 134 9.05 -8.39 -1.67
C MET A 134 7.71 -9.14 -1.68
N MET A 135 6.63 -8.52 -1.16
CA MET A 135 5.27 -9.06 -1.20
C MET A 135 4.54 -8.78 -2.52
N GLN A 136 4.87 -7.70 -3.23
CA GLN A 136 4.32 -7.37 -4.56
C GLN A 136 5.01 -8.15 -5.68
N ASP A 137 6.32 -8.32 -5.59
CA ASP A 137 7.14 -9.18 -6.45
C ASP A 137 7.08 -10.64 -5.98
N GLY A 138 5.93 -11.09 -5.46
CA GLY A 138 5.75 -12.45 -4.93
C GLY A 138 6.46 -13.45 -5.83
N MET A 139 7.42 -14.20 -5.25
CA MET A 139 8.43 -15.01 -5.94
C MET A 139 8.05 -15.28 -7.39
N ASP A 140 8.67 -14.53 -8.32
CA ASP A 140 8.25 -14.47 -9.72
C ASP A 140 8.02 -15.90 -10.24
N ALA A 141 6.95 -16.15 -10.99
CA ALA A 141 6.66 -17.49 -11.48
C ALA A 141 7.87 -18.08 -12.24
N SER A 142 8.66 -17.19 -12.86
CA SER A 142 9.94 -17.48 -13.49
C SER A 142 11.03 -17.98 -12.51
N ASP A 143 11.09 -17.43 -11.29
CA ASP A 143 12.02 -17.84 -10.23
C ASP A 143 11.62 -19.21 -9.66
N VAL A 144 10.32 -19.45 -9.46
CA VAL A 144 9.81 -20.76 -9.03
C VAL A 144 10.12 -21.84 -10.07
N ASP A 145 9.85 -21.56 -11.35
CA ASP A 145 10.19 -22.47 -12.44
C ASP A 145 11.70 -22.74 -12.51
N ALA A 146 12.54 -21.71 -12.36
CA ALA A 146 14.00 -21.87 -12.36
C ALA A 146 14.48 -22.74 -11.17
N MET A 147 13.87 -22.59 -9.99
CA MET A 147 14.18 -23.43 -8.83
C MET A 147 13.79 -24.89 -9.06
N VAL A 148 12.60 -25.13 -9.62
CA VAL A 148 12.11 -26.48 -9.94
C VAL A 148 12.97 -27.15 -11.00
N GLN A 149 13.37 -26.43 -12.05
CA GLN A 149 14.30 -26.95 -13.07
C GLN A 149 15.67 -27.31 -12.49
N ARG A 150 16.25 -26.46 -11.62
CA ARG A 150 17.51 -26.79 -10.94
C ARG A 150 17.41 -28.04 -10.08
N LEU A 151 16.28 -28.22 -9.39
CA LEU A 151 16.01 -29.42 -8.60
C LEU A 151 15.94 -30.65 -9.51
N GLN A 152 15.20 -30.58 -10.62
CA GLN A 152 15.13 -31.65 -11.61
C GLN A 152 16.52 -32.03 -12.13
N THR A 153 17.31 -31.07 -12.63
CA THR A 153 18.67 -31.35 -13.14
C THR A 153 19.56 -32.01 -12.10
N ARG A 154 19.44 -31.62 -10.83
CA ARG A 154 20.21 -32.25 -9.74
C ARG A 154 19.78 -33.71 -9.54
N LEU A 155 18.48 -33.99 -9.56
CA LEU A 155 17.95 -35.34 -9.36
C LEU A 155 18.18 -36.26 -10.56
N GLU A 156 18.27 -35.71 -11.77
CA GLU A 156 18.72 -36.46 -12.95
C GLU A 156 20.19 -36.89 -12.84
N ALA A 157 21.03 -36.05 -12.23
CA ALA A 157 22.43 -36.39 -11.96
C ALA A 157 22.62 -37.31 -10.74
N ASP A 158 21.71 -37.24 -9.76
CA ASP A 158 21.68 -38.06 -8.56
C ASP A 158 20.28 -38.68 -8.35
N PRO A 159 19.97 -39.77 -9.09
CA PRO A 159 18.64 -40.36 -9.12
C PRO A 159 18.31 -41.17 -7.86
N ASP A 160 19.27 -41.43 -6.98
CA ASP A 160 19.12 -42.19 -5.72
C ASP A 160 18.61 -41.30 -4.56
N ASN A 161 17.70 -40.36 -4.85
CA ASN A 161 17.16 -39.42 -3.87
C ASN A 161 15.63 -39.41 -3.85
N PRO A 162 14.99 -40.37 -3.15
CA PRO A 162 13.53 -40.44 -3.02
C PRO A 162 12.91 -39.15 -2.45
N GLN A 163 13.52 -38.55 -1.43
CA GLN A 163 12.95 -37.34 -0.82
C GLN A 163 12.93 -36.17 -1.80
N GLY A 164 13.97 -36.05 -2.63
CA GLY A 164 14.06 -35.06 -3.69
C GLY A 164 13.00 -35.27 -4.78
N TRP A 165 12.82 -36.50 -5.26
CA TRP A 165 11.77 -36.81 -6.24
C TRP A 165 10.36 -36.56 -5.71
N ALA A 166 10.10 -36.88 -4.44
CA ALA A 166 8.82 -36.58 -3.79
C ALA A 166 8.57 -35.06 -3.69
N MET A 167 9.61 -34.28 -3.39
CA MET A 167 9.52 -32.82 -3.37
C MET A 167 9.25 -32.26 -4.77
N LEU A 168 9.98 -32.76 -5.78
CA LEU A 168 9.79 -32.33 -7.17
C LEU A 168 8.37 -32.63 -7.68
N GLY A 169 7.84 -33.83 -7.41
CA GLY A 169 6.48 -34.21 -7.77
C GLY A 169 5.43 -33.31 -7.11
N ARG A 170 5.57 -33.00 -5.81
CA ARG A 170 4.67 -32.06 -5.11
C ARG A 170 4.74 -30.65 -5.68
N SER A 171 5.94 -30.16 -6.00
CA SER A 171 6.12 -28.86 -6.65
C SER A 171 5.41 -28.82 -8.00
N TYR A 172 5.54 -29.86 -8.81
CA TYR A 172 4.84 -29.95 -10.09
C TYR A 172 3.32 -30.03 -9.95
N MET A 173 2.80 -30.75 -8.94
CA MET A 173 1.36 -30.76 -8.65
C MET A 173 0.85 -29.36 -8.28
N GLN A 174 1.58 -28.62 -7.45
CA GLN A 174 1.21 -27.26 -7.03
C GLN A 174 1.23 -26.26 -8.20
N LEU A 175 2.10 -26.49 -9.18
CA LEU A 175 2.19 -25.72 -10.41
C LEU A 175 1.21 -26.21 -11.50
N GLU A 176 0.35 -27.18 -11.21
CA GLU A 176 -0.57 -27.82 -12.16
C GLU A 176 0.13 -28.47 -13.38
N ARG A 177 1.42 -28.75 -13.24
CA ARG A 177 2.27 -29.44 -14.23
C ARG A 177 2.19 -30.94 -14.04
N PHE A 178 0.97 -31.46 -14.24
CA PHE A 178 0.61 -32.82 -13.83
C PHE A 178 1.39 -33.92 -14.55
N ARG A 179 1.80 -33.71 -15.82
CA ARG A 179 2.60 -34.69 -16.56
C ARG A 179 3.99 -34.82 -15.97
N GLU A 180 4.64 -33.70 -15.67
CA GLU A 180 5.96 -33.68 -15.03
C GLU A 180 5.90 -34.19 -13.58
N ALA A 181 4.81 -33.93 -12.87
CA ALA A 181 4.56 -34.53 -11.55
C ALA A 181 4.52 -36.06 -11.63
N ALA A 182 3.80 -36.61 -12.62
CA ALA A 182 3.73 -38.05 -12.84
C ALA A 182 5.11 -38.65 -13.13
N GLU A 183 5.93 -37.98 -13.94
CA GLU A 183 7.32 -38.38 -14.21
C GLU A 183 8.17 -38.41 -12.94
N ALA A 184 8.14 -37.34 -12.15
CA ALA A 184 8.86 -37.25 -10.88
C ALA A 184 8.44 -38.34 -9.87
N TYR A 185 7.14 -38.62 -9.76
CA TYR A 185 6.65 -39.72 -8.92
C TYR A 185 7.02 -41.11 -9.49
N GLY A 186 7.19 -41.23 -10.81
CA GLY A 186 7.75 -42.43 -11.43
C GLY A 186 9.22 -42.64 -11.06
N GLU A 187 10.04 -41.58 -11.07
CA GLU A 187 11.42 -41.65 -10.62
C GLU A 187 11.53 -41.92 -9.12
N LEU A 188 10.62 -41.35 -8.31
CA LEU A 188 10.47 -41.67 -6.90
C LEU A 188 10.26 -43.17 -6.69
N ALA A 189 9.30 -43.77 -7.39
CA ALA A 189 9.03 -45.20 -7.30
C ALA A 189 10.28 -46.03 -7.64
N ARG A 190 10.98 -45.69 -8.73
CA ARG A 190 12.22 -46.37 -9.13
C ARG A 190 13.36 -46.18 -8.12
N ALA A 191 13.46 -45.02 -7.48
CA ALA A 191 14.46 -44.75 -6.45
C ALA A 191 14.20 -45.60 -5.21
N ILE A 192 12.94 -45.75 -4.79
CA ILE A 192 12.53 -46.63 -3.70
C ILE A 192 12.83 -48.10 -4.04
N GLU A 193 12.47 -48.53 -5.26
CA GLU A 193 12.75 -49.90 -5.73
C GLU A 193 14.26 -50.22 -5.75
N ARG A 194 15.10 -49.26 -6.17
CA ARG A 194 16.57 -49.41 -6.18
C ARG A 194 17.16 -49.51 -4.78
N ALA A 195 16.64 -48.72 -3.83
CA ALA A 195 17.07 -48.77 -2.43
C ALA A 195 16.74 -50.12 -1.77
N GLY A 196 15.65 -50.76 -2.21
CA GLY A 196 15.29 -52.14 -1.82
C GLY A 196 14.72 -52.30 -0.41
N ASP A 197 14.54 -51.20 0.32
CA ASP A 197 14.05 -51.16 1.71
C ASP A 197 12.67 -50.49 1.86
N GLY A 198 12.05 -50.07 0.75
CA GLY A 198 10.75 -49.39 0.75
C GLY A 198 9.74 -49.97 -0.24
N ASN A 199 8.47 -49.63 -0.03
CA ASN A 199 7.35 -49.99 -0.90
C ASN A 199 7.02 -48.80 -1.83
N PRO A 200 7.12 -48.94 -3.17
CA PRO A 200 6.85 -47.84 -4.10
C PRO A 200 5.35 -47.54 -4.25
N ALA A 201 4.44 -48.30 -3.62
CA ALA A 201 3.01 -48.19 -3.82
C ALA A 201 2.47 -46.75 -3.68
N SER A 202 2.86 -46.03 -2.64
CA SER A 202 2.41 -44.64 -2.45
C SER A 202 2.91 -43.70 -3.56
N ALA A 203 4.14 -43.88 -4.03
CA ALA A 203 4.68 -43.11 -5.16
C ALA A 203 3.94 -43.42 -6.47
N LEU A 204 3.58 -44.68 -6.69
CA LEU A 204 2.81 -45.12 -7.85
C LEU A 204 1.36 -44.62 -7.80
N GLY A 205 0.74 -44.56 -6.61
CA GLY A 205 -0.57 -43.95 -6.40
C GLY A 205 -0.58 -42.45 -6.69
N LEU A 206 0.42 -41.72 -6.22
CA LEU A 206 0.62 -40.30 -6.57
C LEU A 206 0.86 -40.10 -8.06
N ARG A 207 1.62 -41.01 -8.70
CA ARG A 207 1.79 -41.00 -10.16
C ARG A 207 0.46 -41.22 -10.88
N ALA A 208 -0.38 -42.16 -10.43
CA ALA A 208 -1.70 -42.40 -11.01
C ALA A 208 -2.59 -41.15 -10.92
N GLN A 209 -2.62 -40.49 -9.75
CA GLN A 209 -3.36 -39.25 -9.55
C GLN A 209 -2.87 -38.13 -10.48
N ALA A 210 -1.55 -37.95 -10.59
CA ALA A 210 -0.97 -36.95 -11.49
C ALA A 210 -1.33 -37.25 -12.97
N LEU A 211 -1.25 -38.51 -13.41
CA LEU A 211 -1.66 -38.90 -14.76
C LEU A 211 -3.16 -38.69 -15.01
N PHE A 212 -4.01 -38.99 -14.02
CA PHE A 212 -5.44 -38.75 -14.10
C PHE A 212 -5.74 -37.26 -14.30
N MET A 213 -5.10 -36.38 -13.52
CA MET A 213 -5.24 -34.92 -13.70
C MET A 213 -4.68 -34.44 -15.05
N ALA A 214 -3.53 -34.97 -15.48
CA ALA A 214 -2.95 -34.67 -16.79
C ALA A 214 -3.87 -35.05 -17.96
N ASN A 215 -4.65 -36.12 -17.80
CA ASN A 215 -5.64 -36.59 -18.77
C ASN A 215 -7.07 -36.07 -18.47
N ARG A 216 -7.19 -34.93 -17.76
CA ARG A 216 -8.47 -34.24 -17.48
C ARG A 216 -9.51 -35.13 -16.79
N GLY A 217 -9.05 -36.02 -15.92
CA GLY A 217 -9.87 -36.93 -15.16
C GLY A 217 -10.31 -38.17 -15.93
N GLU A 218 -9.63 -38.53 -17.01
CA GLU A 218 -9.84 -39.82 -17.69
C GLU A 218 -8.88 -40.88 -17.16
N VAL A 219 -9.41 -42.08 -16.92
CA VAL A 219 -8.62 -43.27 -16.62
C VAL A 219 -8.12 -43.85 -17.94
N THR A 220 -6.87 -43.56 -18.28
CA THR A 220 -6.20 -44.10 -19.46
C THR A 220 -5.42 -45.36 -19.10
N ALA A 221 -4.94 -46.11 -20.10
CA ALA A 221 -4.10 -47.27 -19.86
C ALA A 221 -2.84 -46.98 -19.00
N GLU A 222 -2.31 -45.75 -19.05
CA GLU A 222 -1.20 -45.33 -18.18
C GLU A 222 -1.64 -45.14 -16.72
N VAL A 223 -2.83 -44.60 -16.51
CA VAL A 223 -3.43 -44.44 -15.17
C VAL A 223 -3.71 -45.81 -14.58
N ASP A 224 -4.37 -46.70 -15.34
CA ASP A 224 -4.66 -48.08 -14.94
C ASP A 224 -3.41 -48.87 -14.57
N ASN A 225 -2.34 -48.73 -15.36
CA ASN A 225 -1.09 -49.38 -15.06
C ASN A 225 -0.49 -48.88 -13.73
N ALA A 226 -0.52 -47.56 -13.49
CA ALA A 226 -0.02 -46.98 -12.25
C ALA A 226 -0.85 -47.42 -11.04
N ILE A 227 -2.19 -47.44 -11.16
CA ILE A 227 -3.11 -47.96 -10.13
C ILE A 227 -2.81 -49.42 -9.83
N SER A 228 -2.72 -50.25 -10.87
CA SER A 228 -2.48 -51.70 -10.73
C SER A 228 -1.17 -51.97 -9.99
N ARG A 229 -0.07 -51.33 -10.41
CA ARG A 229 1.24 -51.47 -9.76
C ARG A 229 1.25 -50.93 -8.33
N ALA A 230 0.55 -49.83 -8.06
CA ALA A 230 0.42 -49.32 -6.70
C ALA A 230 -0.27 -50.34 -5.80
N ARG A 231 -1.35 -50.95 -6.29
CA ARG A 231 -2.15 -51.93 -5.54
C ARG A 231 -1.50 -53.29 -5.39
N GLU A 232 -0.62 -53.69 -6.30
CA GLU A 232 0.25 -54.86 -6.11
C GLU A 232 1.14 -54.71 -4.86
N GLY A 233 1.64 -53.50 -4.60
CA GLY A 233 2.45 -53.21 -3.42
C GLY A 233 1.61 -52.90 -2.18
N ASN A 234 0.46 -52.24 -2.33
CA ASN A 234 -0.47 -51.94 -1.24
C ASN A 234 -1.92 -51.93 -1.78
N PRO A 235 -2.71 -53.00 -1.53
CA PRO A 235 -4.10 -53.05 -1.97
C PRO A 235 -4.98 -51.91 -1.46
N ASP A 236 -4.61 -51.33 -0.31
CA ASP A 236 -5.28 -50.23 0.40
C ASP A 236 -4.62 -48.86 0.09
N GLU A 237 -3.92 -48.72 -1.04
CA GLU A 237 -3.35 -47.42 -1.42
C GLU A 237 -4.45 -46.40 -1.73
N VAL A 238 -4.51 -45.36 -0.92
CA VAL A 238 -5.64 -44.42 -0.86
C VAL A 238 -5.87 -43.66 -2.17
N ASN A 239 -4.82 -43.25 -2.88
CA ASN A 239 -5.01 -42.53 -4.16
C ASN A 239 -5.62 -43.45 -5.22
N SER A 240 -5.19 -44.70 -5.26
CA SER A 240 -5.69 -45.74 -6.16
C SER A 240 -7.15 -46.07 -5.88
N LEU A 241 -7.52 -46.28 -4.61
CA LEU A 241 -8.91 -46.48 -4.21
C LEU A 241 -9.78 -45.28 -4.61
N GLY A 242 -9.27 -44.05 -4.39
CA GLY A 242 -10.02 -42.83 -4.72
C GLY A 242 -10.31 -42.72 -6.21
N LEU A 243 -9.33 -43.01 -7.06
CA LEU A 243 -9.48 -42.98 -8.53
C LEU A 243 -10.41 -44.08 -9.03
N LEU A 244 -10.29 -45.30 -8.50
CA LEU A 244 -11.18 -46.42 -8.84
C LEU A 244 -12.63 -46.12 -8.45
N GLY A 245 -12.86 -45.50 -7.29
CA GLY A 245 -14.20 -45.07 -6.89
C GLY A 245 -14.78 -44.01 -7.83
N VAL A 246 -13.97 -43.03 -8.27
CA VAL A 246 -14.39 -42.01 -9.25
C VAL A 246 -14.72 -42.63 -10.61
N GLU A 247 -13.97 -43.63 -11.04
CA GLU A 247 -14.24 -44.36 -12.27
C GLU A 247 -15.52 -45.19 -12.18
N ALA A 248 -15.64 -46.03 -11.14
CA ALA A 248 -16.81 -46.86 -10.88
C ALA A 248 -18.09 -46.01 -10.82
N PHE A 249 -18.06 -44.89 -10.10
CA PHE A 249 -19.19 -43.97 -10.01
C PHE A 249 -19.60 -43.42 -11.39
N ARG A 250 -18.62 -43.06 -12.22
CA ARG A 250 -18.87 -42.52 -13.58
C ARG A 250 -19.47 -43.57 -14.51
N ASN A 251 -19.10 -44.83 -14.33
CA ASN A 251 -19.63 -45.95 -15.09
C ASN A 251 -21.02 -46.41 -14.61
N GLY A 252 -21.52 -45.85 -13.51
CA GLY A 252 -22.79 -46.23 -12.88
C GLY A 252 -22.66 -47.43 -11.92
N ASP A 253 -21.44 -47.89 -11.65
CA ASP A 253 -21.13 -48.98 -10.74
C ASP A 253 -21.07 -48.47 -9.29
N TYR A 254 -22.16 -47.83 -8.83
CA TYR A 254 -22.21 -47.10 -7.56
C TYR A 254 -21.90 -47.95 -6.33
N ARG A 255 -22.23 -49.26 -6.37
CA ARG A 255 -21.87 -50.20 -5.30
C ARG A 255 -20.36 -50.37 -5.17
N GLU A 256 -19.65 -50.51 -6.30
CA GLU A 256 -18.20 -50.64 -6.29
C GLU A 256 -17.54 -49.31 -5.90
N ALA A 257 -18.12 -48.18 -6.30
CA ALA A 257 -17.67 -46.87 -5.84
C ALA A 257 -17.75 -46.70 -4.32
N LEU A 258 -18.84 -47.17 -3.70
CA LEU A 258 -18.99 -47.21 -2.24
C LEU A 258 -17.90 -48.07 -1.60
N ASP A 259 -17.67 -49.29 -2.09
CA ASP A 259 -16.66 -50.19 -1.55
C ASP A 259 -15.27 -49.51 -1.49
N TYR A 260 -14.89 -48.79 -2.55
CA TYR A 260 -13.59 -48.08 -2.58
C TYR A 260 -13.55 -46.87 -1.64
N TRP A 261 -14.58 -46.03 -1.64
CA TRP A 261 -14.57 -44.80 -0.86
C TRP A 261 -14.77 -45.02 0.64
N GLU A 262 -15.65 -45.93 1.02
CA GLU A 262 -15.83 -46.35 2.42
C GLU A 262 -14.53 -46.96 2.94
N ARG A 263 -13.85 -47.78 2.13
CA ARG A 263 -12.53 -48.32 2.51
C ARG A 263 -11.52 -47.23 2.83
N ILE A 264 -11.50 -46.13 2.09
CA ILE A 264 -10.61 -44.98 2.39
C ILE A 264 -10.96 -44.37 3.74
N LEU A 265 -12.25 -44.16 4.03
CA LEU A 265 -12.70 -43.57 5.28
C LEU A 265 -12.40 -44.48 6.49
N GLU A 266 -12.42 -45.80 6.31
CA GLU A 266 -12.01 -46.76 7.34
C GLU A 266 -10.50 -46.70 7.64
N ILE A 267 -9.66 -46.70 6.62
CA ILE A 267 -8.20 -46.81 6.79
C ILE A 267 -7.52 -45.46 7.03
N ALA A 268 -8.13 -44.36 6.56
CA ALA A 268 -7.60 -43.01 6.63
C ALA A 268 -8.72 -42.01 6.96
N PRO A 269 -9.30 -42.06 8.17
CA PRO A 269 -10.39 -41.17 8.58
C PRO A 269 -10.00 -39.69 8.53
N ASP A 270 -8.73 -39.37 8.83
CA ASP A 270 -8.19 -38.00 8.81
C ASP A 270 -7.62 -37.60 7.42
N HIS A 271 -7.98 -38.32 6.34
CA HIS A 271 -7.47 -38.01 5.01
C HIS A 271 -7.83 -36.57 4.62
N PRO A 272 -6.92 -35.78 4.00
CA PRO A 272 -7.21 -34.38 3.64
C PRO A 272 -8.43 -34.19 2.74
N GLN A 273 -8.82 -35.24 2.00
CA GLN A 273 -10.00 -35.24 1.13
C GLN A 273 -11.18 -36.03 1.72
N ALA A 274 -11.15 -36.42 3.00
CA ALA A 274 -12.20 -37.22 3.64
C ALA A 274 -13.59 -36.63 3.43
N GLU A 275 -13.73 -35.31 3.55
CA GLU A 275 -15.02 -34.64 3.33
C GLU A 275 -15.52 -34.73 1.89
N SER A 276 -14.63 -34.62 0.91
CA SER A 276 -14.99 -34.83 -0.50
C SER A 276 -15.35 -36.29 -0.78
N ILE A 277 -14.68 -37.23 -0.13
CA ILE A 277 -14.96 -38.67 -0.23
C ILE A 277 -16.33 -38.97 0.37
N ARG A 278 -16.65 -38.45 1.56
CA ARG A 278 -17.97 -38.60 2.21
C ARG A 278 -19.11 -38.07 1.33
N ARG A 279 -18.90 -36.92 0.68
CA ARG A 279 -19.87 -36.40 -0.30
C ARG A 279 -20.04 -37.33 -1.51
N GLY A 280 -18.95 -37.96 -1.98
CA GLY A 280 -19.01 -38.99 -3.02
C GLY A 280 -19.82 -40.21 -2.58
N VAL A 281 -19.58 -40.72 -1.37
CA VAL A 281 -20.32 -41.82 -0.75
C VAL A 281 -21.82 -41.48 -0.66
N ALA A 282 -22.17 -40.31 -0.12
CA ALA A 282 -23.56 -39.85 -0.04
C ALA A 282 -24.23 -39.75 -1.41
N ALA A 283 -23.51 -39.26 -2.43
CA ALA A 283 -24.01 -39.21 -3.80
C ALA A 283 -24.27 -40.63 -4.37
N ALA A 284 -23.38 -41.59 -4.10
CA ALA A 284 -23.56 -42.97 -4.55
C ALA A 284 -24.78 -43.65 -3.90
N TYR A 285 -25.03 -43.44 -2.61
CA TYR A 285 -26.26 -43.89 -1.95
C TYR A 285 -27.51 -43.29 -2.60
N SER A 286 -27.49 -41.98 -2.90
CA SER A 286 -28.60 -41.30 -3.57
C SER A 286 -28.88 -41.88 -4.96
N GLU A 287 -27.84 -42.15 -5.74
CA GLU A 287 -27.98 -42.74 -7.09
C GLU A 287 -28.50 -44.19 -7.05
N LEU A 288 -28.17 -44.94 -5.99
CA LEU A 288 -28.73 -46.27 -5.73
C LEU A 288 -30.18 -46.24 -5.21
N GLY A 289 -30.68 -45.07 -4.80
CA GLY A 289 -31.98 -44.94 -4.15
C GLY A 289 -32.00 -45.52 -2.73
N GLU A 290 -30.83 -45.61 -2.09
CA GLU A 290 -30.63 -46.11 -0.74
C GLU A 290 -30.55 -44.95 0.27
N PRO A 291 -30.96 -45.16 1.54
CA PRO A 291 -30.84 -44.12 2.56
C PRO A 291 -29.35 -43.81 2.83
N VAL A 292 -29.00 -42.53 2.80
CA VAL A 292 -27.66 -42.07 3.18
C VAL A 292 -27.48 -42.22 4.69
N PRO A 293 -26.40 -42.86 5.17
CA PRO A 293 -26.06 -42.94 6.59
C PRO A 293 -25.99 -41.57 7.29
N ASP A 294 -26.54 -41.46 8.50
CA ASP A 294 -26.66 -40.19 9.24
C ASP A 294 -25.30 -39.55 9.56
N ASP A 295 -24.28 -40.36 9.84
CA ASP A 295 -22.90 -39.93 10.11
C ASP A 295 -22.23 -39.24 8.91
N LEU A 296 -22.72 -39.49 7.70
CA LEU A 296 -22.27 -38.81 6.47
C LEU A 296 -23.01 -37.49 6.22
N LEU A 297 -24.08 -37.20 6.96
CA LEU A 297 -24.90 -35.99 6.84
C LEU A 297 -24.52 -34.92 7.87
N GLU A 298 -24.01 -35.30 9.04
CA GLU A 298 -23.82 -34.39 10.18
C GLU A 298 -22.51 -33.58 10.15
N GLU A 299 -21.42 -34.09 9.58
CA GLU A 299 -20.10 -33.43 9.64
C GLU A 299 -19.91 -32.26 8.65
N GLY A 300 -20.82 -32.08 7.68
CA GLY A 300 -20.82 -30.94 6.76
C GLY A 300 -21.39 -29.63 7.34
N GLY A 301 -21.97 -29.66 8.55
CA GLY A 301 -22.69 -28.52 9.16
C GLY A 301 -22.04 -27.89 10.40
N GLY A 302 -20.94 -28.45 10.91
CA GLY A 302 -20.36 -28.13 12.22
C GLY A 302 -19.46 -26.90 12.27
N GLN A 303 -19.89 -25.75 11.75
CA GLN A 303 -19.24 -24.45 12.04
C GLN A 303 -20.19 -23.27 11.79
N SER A 304 -21.37 -23.30 12.40
CA SER A 304 -22.21 -22.10 12.53
C SER A 304 -23.02 -22.14 13.82
N GLY A 305 -22.37 -21.86 14.95
CA GLY A 305 -23.06 -21.93 16.23
C GLY A 305 -22.29 -21.50 17.47
N GLU A 306 -21.32 -20.58 17.39
CA GLU A 306 -20.86 -19.84 18.58
C GLU A 306 -21.00 -18.34 18.32
N SER A 307 -22.25 -17.88 18.35
CA SER A 307 -22.58 -16.51 18.75
C SER A 307 -23.49 -16.60 19.97
N GLY A 308 -22.91 -16.39 21.15
CA GLY A 308 -23.67 -16.40 22.38
C GLY A 308 -22.83 -16.25 23.63
N SER A 309 -22.37 -15.03 23.91
CA SER A 309 -22.50 -14.32 25.21
C SER A 309 -21.93 -12.91 25.11
#